data_AF-A0A7V8EJP6-F1
#
_entry.id   AF-A0A7V8EJP6-F1
#
_cell.length_a   1.000
_cell.length_b   1.000
_cell.length_c   1.000
_cell.angle_alpha   90.00
_cell.angle_beta   90.00
_cell.angle_gamma   90.00
#
_symmetry.space_group_name_H-M   'P 1'
#
loop_
_entity.id
_entity.type
_entity.pdbx_description
1 polymer ?
#
loop_
_entity_poly.entity_id
_entity_poly.type
_entity_poly.pdbx_seq_one_letter_code
_entity_poly.pdbx_strand_id
1 'polypeptide(L)'
;MGRLGEIQLSMFSTAPPLSGEPETLELLRPHKWAHGEATELPLVSIELAPHEGRWMWHSNLNSHCGSAQGARALPQWKKFADSKQEALLAGIKDVQEFMHRATQPEQLRILEWLRDQASRIPA
;
A
#
# COMPACT_ATOMS: atom_id res chain seq x y z
N MET A 1 20.61 7.93 37.02
CA MET A 1 20.83 8.38 35.63
C MET A 1 21.17 7.14 34.81
N GLY A 2 20.49 6.75 33.74
CA GLY A 2 19.33 7.29 33.04
C GLY A 2 18.33 6.17 32.71
N ARG A 3 17.07 6.56 32.53
CA ARG A 3 15.94 5.68 32.23
C ARG A 3 16.20 4.89 30.95
N LEU A 4 15.92 3.58 31.01
CA LEU A 4 15.60 2.77 29.84
C LEU A 4 14.49 3.50 29.09
N GLY A 5 14.82 4.05 27.92
CA GLY A 5 13.87 4.74 27.07
C GLY A 5 12.77 3.75 26.70
N GLU A 6 11.58 4.01 27.24
CA GLU A 6 10.34 3.38 26.84
C GLU A 6 10.28 3.39 25.31
N ILE A 7 10.27 2.21 24.71
CA ILE A 7 9.84 2.04 23.33
C ILE A 7 8.38 2.45 23.34
N GLN A 8 8.09 3.72 23.07
CA GLN A 8 6.75 4.12 22.69
C GLN A 8 6.47 3.43 21.37
N LEU A 9 5.79 2.28 21.43
CA LEU A 9 4.97 1.83 20.33
C LEU A 9 4.04 3.00 20.03
N SER A 10 4.35 3.77 18.99
CA SER A 10 3.47 4.78 18.44
C SER A 10 2.18 4.08 18.03
N MET A 11 1.18 4.09 18.91
CA MET A 11 -0.19 3.66 18.62
C MET A 11 -0.93 4.69 17.74
N PHE A 12 -0.25 5.74 17.31
CA PHE A 12 -0.79 6.74 16.43
C PHE A 12 -0.53 6.32 14.98
N SER A 13 -1.62 6.09 14.25
CA SER A 13 -1.58 6.04 12.80
C SER A 13 -0.87 7.30 12.30
N THR A 14 0.24 7.12 11.58
CA THR A 14 0.90 8.21 10.85
C THR A 14 0.14 8.56 9.58
N ALA A 15 -0.84 7.73 9.21
CA ALA A 15 -1.54 7.80 7.95
C ALA A 15 -2.84 8.60 8.12
N PRO A 16 -3.14 9.57 7.23
CA PRO A 16 -4.36 10.37 7.35
C PRO A 16 -5.61 9.47 7.23
N PRO A 17 -6.73 9.85 7.86
CA PRO A 17 -7.98 9.12 7.71
C PRO A 17 -8.40 9.05 6.23
N LEU A 18 -9.11 7.99 5.86
CA LEU A 18 -9.62 7.84 4.49
C LEU A 18 -10.59 8.97 4.17
N SER A 19 -10.33 9.69 3.07
CA SER A 19 -11.27 10.66 2.50
C SER A 19 -12.36 9.94 1.69
N GLY A 20 -13.45 10.64 1.36
CA GLY A 20 -14.49 10.15 0.43
C GLY A 20 -14.07 10.16 -1.04
N GLU A 21 -12.89 10.70 -1.36
CA GLU A 21 -12.38 10.86 -2.71
C GLU A 21 -11.58 9.63 -3.18
N PRO A 22 -11.40 9.44 -4.50
CA PRO A 22 -10.44 8.47 -5.02
C PRO A 22 -9.04 8.72 -4.44
N GLU A 23 -8.29 7.66 -4.16
CA GLU A 23 -6.99 7.76 -3.52
C GLU A 23 -6.06 6.65 -4.02
N THR A 24 -4.79 6.97 -4.21
CA THR A 24 -3.74 5.97 -4.44
C THR A 24 -2.77 6.01 -3.27
N LEU A 25 -2.69 4.91 -2.54
CA LEU A 25 -1.78 4.72 -1.42
C LEU A 25 -0.50 4.11 -1.97
N GLU A 26 0.66 4.71 -1.70
CA GLU A 26 1.93 4.25 -2.24
C GLU A 26 3.00 4.11 -1.16
N LEU A 27 3.80 3.04 -1.26
CA LEU A 27 5.09 2.91 -0.60
C LEU A 27 6.16 3.12 -1.67
N LEU A 28 7.00 4.14 -1.54
CA LEU A 28 8.04 4.45 -2.51
C LEU A 28 9.32 3.64 -2.27
N ARG A 29 10.06 3.38 -3.35
CA ARG A 29 11.44 2.89 -3.33
C ARG A 29 12.34 3.80 -4.15
N PRO A 30 13.62 3.95 -3.75
CA PRO A 30 14.61 4.54 -4.62
C PRO A 30 14.77 3.67 -5.87
N HIS A 31 14.95 4.31 -7.01
CA HIS A 31 15.23 3.68 -8.29
C HIS A 31 16.28 4.49 -9.04
N LYS A 32 17.25 3.80 -9.62
CA LYS A 32 18.28 4.42 -10.47
C LYS A 32 18.16 3.87 -11.87
N TRP A 33 17.80 4.74 -12.82
CA TRP A 33 17.81 4.41 -14.24
C TRP A 33 19.25 4.22 -14.74
N ALA A 34 19.44 3.34 -15.73
CA ALA A 34 20.78 3.02 -16.26
C ALA A 34 21.61 4.24 -16.70
N HIS A 35 20.93 5.30 -17.17
CA HIS A 35 21.55 6.56 -17.61
C HIS A 35 20.82 7.81 -17.10
N GLY A 36 20.04 7.66 -16.01
CA GLY A 36 19.20 8.74 -15.49
C GLY A 36 19.48 9.08 -14.04
N GLU A 37 18.78 10.10 -13.56
CA GLU A 37 18.82 10.50 -12.16
C GLU A 37 18.20 9.45 -11.25
N ALA A 38 18.59 9.48 -9.99
CA ALA A 38 17.89 8.71 -8.96
C ALA A 38 16.49 9.31 -8.79
N THR A 39 15.47 8.47 -8.97
CA THR A 39 14.06 8.81 -8.77
C THR A 39 13.47 7.91 -7.70
N GLU A 40 12.24 8.21 -7.30
CA GLU A 40 11.41 7.29 -6.54
C GLU A 40 10.38 6.62 -7.46
N LEU A 41 10.12 5.34 -7.22
CA LEU A 41 9.04 4.59 -7.87
C LEU A 41 8.15 3.95 -6.79
N PRO A 42 6.84 3.75 -7.04
CA PRO A 42 6.01 2.98 -6.12
C PRO A 42 6.54 1.54 -6.06
N LEU A 43 7.01 1.10 -4.89
CA LEU A 43 7.31 -0.31 -4.59
C LEU A 43 6.00 -1.10 -4.52
N VAL A 44 5.01 -0.57 -3.80
CA VAL A 44 3.65 -1.10 -3.73
C VAL A 44 2.69 0.06 -3.85
N SER A 45 1.56 -0.15 -4.53
CA SER A 45 0.44 0.78 -4.52
C SER A 45 -0.88 0.06 -4.29
N ILE A 46 -1.83 0.72 -3.63
CA ILE A 46 -3.26 0.34 -3.58
C ILE A 46 -4.05 1.54 -4.10
N GLU A 47 -4.67 1.39 -5.27
CA GLU A 47 -5.60 2.37 -5.84
C GLU A 47 -7.02 2.06 -5.36
N LEU A 48 -7.74 3.09 -4.92
CA LEU A 48 -9.12 3.04 -4.45
C LEU A 48 -9.94 4.05 -5.26
N ALA A 49 -10.97 3.58 -5.95
CA ALA A 49 -11.79 4.43 -6.81
C ALA A 49 -13.29 4.09 -6.69
N PRO A 50 -14.19 5.09 -6.63
CA PRO A 50 -15.63 4.84 -6.66
C PRO A 50 -16.08 4.40 -8.06
N HIS A 51 -17.05 3.49 -8.13
CA HIS A 51 -17.70 3.03 -9.35
C HIS A 51 -19.15 2.62 -9.08
N GLU A 52 -20.10 3.31 -9.70
CA GLU A 52 -21.54 2.98 -9.65
C GLU A 52 -22.09 2.70 -8.23
N GLY A 53 -21.73 3.55 -7.26
CA GLY A 53 -22.17 3.40 -5.87
C GLY A 53 -21.40 2.35 -5.05
N ARG A 54 -20.37 1.74 -5.62
CA ARG A 54 -19.44 0.81 -4.98
C ARG A 54 -18.02 1.36 -5.03
N TRP A 55 -17.09 0.66 -4.39
CA TRP A 55 -15.66 0.96 -4.44
C TRP A 55 -14.90 -0.14 -5.17
N MET A 56 -13.96 0.25 -6.01
CA MET A 56 -12.99 -0.64 -6.64
C MET A 56 -11.65 -0.51 -5.95
N TRP A 57 -10.86 -1.59 -6.01
CA TRP A 57 -9.45 -1.54 -5.66
C TRP A 57 -8.58 -2.17 -6.72
N HIS A 58 -7.31 -1.77 -6.75
CA HIS A 58 -6.27 -2.50 -7.44
C HIS A 58 -4.92 -2.32 -6.75
N SER A 59 -4.18 -3.41 -6.62
CA SER A 59 -2.89 -3.45 -5.93
C SER A 59 -1.77 -3.79 -6.90
N ASN A 60 -0.63 -3.09 -6.77
CA ASN A 60 0.54 -3.28 -7.62
C ASN A 60 1.80 -3.56 -6.80
N LEU A 61 2.77 -4.24 -7.43
CA LEU A 61 4.12 -4.46 -6.90
C LEU A 61 5.14 -4.10 -7.98
N ASN A 62 6.20 -3.41 -7.61
CA ASN A 62 7.34 -3.11 -8.46
C ASN A 62 8.61 -3.27 -7.63
N SER A 63 9.07 -4.52 -7.49
CA SER A 63 10.22 -4.89 -6.66
C SER A 63 11.54 -4.80 -7.42
N HIS A 64 12.64 -4.59 -6.69
CA HIS A 64 14.01 -4.69 -7.23
C HIS A 64 14.40 -6.07 -7.79
N CYS A 65 13.69 -7.15 -7.43
CA CYS A 65 14.01 -8.48 -7.95
C CYS A 65 13.54 -8.72 -9.40
N GLY A 66 12.98 -7.70 -10.06
CA GLY A 66 12.40 -7.81 -11.41
C GLY A 66 10.93 -8.21 -11.45
N SER A 67 10.28 -8.39 -10.29
CA SER A 67 8.83 -8.59 -10.21
C SER A 67 8.09 -7.25 -10.34
N ALA A 68 7.43 -7.04 -11.48
CA ALA A 68 6.54 -5.91 -11.72
C ALA A 68 5.14 -6.38 -12.12
N GLN A 69 4.11 -5.87 -11.44
CA GLN A 69 2.72 -5.96 -11.85
C GLN A 69 2.12 -4.57 -11.72
N GLY A 70 1.74 -4.00 -12.87
CA GLY A 70 1.15 -2.66 -12.96
C GLY A 70 -0.17 -2.71 -13.72
N ALA A 71 -1.25 -2.32 -13.05
CA ALA A 71 -2.50 -1.92 -13.68
C ALA A 71 -3.21 -0.87 -12.81
N ARG A 72 -4.28 -0.27 -13.36
CA ARG A 72 -5.17 0.64 -12.62
C ARG A 72 -6.43 -0.09 -12.17
N ALA A 73 -7.09 0.45 -11.15
CA ALA A 73 -8.43 0.03 -10.75
C ALA A 73 -9.43 0.32 -11.88
N LEU A 74 -9.79 -0.72 -12.63
CA LEU A 74 -10.74 -0.65 -13.74
C LEU A 74 -11.89 -1.65 -13.53
N PRO A 75 -13.11 -1.35 -14.01
CA PRO A 75 -14.28 -2.24 -13.82
C PRO A 75 -14.08 -3.66 -14.37
N GLN A 76 -13.27 -3.80 -15.43
CA GLN A 76 -12.97 -5.08 -16.07
C GLN A 76 -12.28 -6.10 -15.14
N TRP A 77 -11.64 -5.65 -14.06
CA TRP A 77 -10.95 -6.53 -13.10
C TRP A 77 -11.90 -7.18 -12.09
N LYS A 78 -13.19 -6.79 -12.08
CA LYS A 78 -14.25 -7.33 -11.20
C LYS A 78 -13.93 -7.27 -9.70
N LYS A 79 -13.12 -6.29 -9.29
CA LYS A 79 -12.75 -6.02 -7.90
C LYS A 79 -13.64 -4.91 -7.35
N PHE A 80 -14.69 -5.29 -6.62
CA PHE A 80 -15.67 -4.36 -6.06
C PHE A 80 -15.98 -4.67 -4.59
N ALA A 81 -16.14 -3.62 -3.80
CA ALA A 81 -16.48 -3.64 -2.39
C ALA A 81 -17.56 -2.60 -2.10
N ASP A 82 -18.26 -2.74 -0.98
CA ASP A 82 -19.42 -1.90 -0.69
C ASP A 82 -18.99 -0.59 -0.01
N SER A 83 -17.76 -0.54 0.52
CA SER A 83 -17.16 0.65 1.10
C SER A 83 -15.68 0.82 0.73
N LYS A 84 -15.14 2.04 0.89
CA LYS A 84 -13.71 2.32 0.69
C LYS A 84 -12.84 1.52 1.65
N GLN A 85 -13.33 1.29 2.88
CA GLN A 85 -12.66 0.51 3.92
C GLN A 85 -12.55 -0.95 3.51
N GLU A 86 -13.62 -1.54 2.98
CA GLU A 86 -13.59 -2.91 2.47
C GLU A 86 -12.69 -3.03 1.24
N ALA A 87 -12.72 -2.05 0.33
CA ALA A 87 -11.81 -1.99 -0.81
C ALA A 87 -10.34 -1.91 -0.37
N LEU A 88 -10.04 -1.13 0.68
CA LEU A 88 -8.71 -1.06 1.28
C LEU A 88 -8.31 -2.40 1.90
N LEU A 89 -9.19 -3.04 2.68
CA LEU A 89 -8.92 -4.34 3.29
C LEU A 89 -8.63 -5.41 2.24
N ALA A 90 -9.40 -5.40 1.14
CA ALA A 90 -9.17 -6.28 0.00
C ALA A 90 -7.83 -5.98 -0.69
N GLY A 91 -7.50 -4.70 -0.89
CA GLY A 91 -6.20 -4.28 -1.41
C GLY A 91 -5.01 -4.70 -0.54
N ILE A 92 -5.16 -4.63 0.79
CA ILE A 92 -4.16 -5.11 1.77
C ILE A 92 -3.97 -6.62 1.62
N LYS A 93 -5.06 -7.39 1.51
CA LYS A 93 -5.00 -8.86 1.29
C LYS A 93 -4.28 -9.20 -0.02
N ASP A 94 -4.61 -8.50 -1.11
CA ASP A 94 -3.92 -8.67 -2.39
C ASP A 94 -2.40 -8.49 -2.21
N VAL A 95 -1.96 -7.43 -1.51
CA VAL A 95 -0.53 -7.19 -1.27
C VAL A 95 0.10 -8.31 -0.45
N GLN A 96 -0.57 -8.80 0.59
CA GLN A 96 -0.08 -9.93 1.39
C GLN A 96 0.08 -11.20 0.54
N GLU A 97 -0.81 -11.44 -0.42
CA GLU A 97 -0.73 -12.59 -1.31
C GLU A 97 0.47 -12.53 -2.24
N PHE A 98 0.87 -11.35 -2.73
CA PHE A 98 1.98 -11.23 -3.69
C PHE A 98 3.29 -10.70 -3.11
N MET A 99 3.34 -10.22 -1.87
CA MET A 99 4.57 -9.63 -1.29
C MET A 99 5.74 -10.61 -1.20
N HIS A 100 5.48 -11.92 -1.21
CA HIS A 100 6.52 -12.96 -1.29
C HIS A 100 7.41 -12.82 -2.54
N ARG A 101 6.94 -12.10 -3.57
CA ARG A 101 7.71 -11.80 -4.79
C ARG A 101 8.71 -10.67 -4.59
N ALA A 102 8.57 -9.85 -3.55
CA ALA A 102 9.52 -8.78 -3.24
C ALA A 102 10.77 -9.33 -2.53
N THR A 103 11.84 -8.54 -2.49
CA THR A 103 13.04 -8.89 -1.71
C THR A 103 12.74 -8.88 -0.21
N GLN A 104 13.50 -9.62 0.61
CA GLN A 104 13.28 -9.64 2.07
C GLN A 104 13.28 -8.24 2.72
N PRO A 105 14.20 -7.32 2.39
CA PRO A 105 14.15 -5.95 2.92
C PRO A 105 12.88 -5.19 2.50
N GLU A 106 12.42 -5.38 1.26
CA GLU A 106 11.18 -4.76 0.78
C GLU A 106 9.95 -5.36 1.48
N GLN A 107 9.94 -6.66 1.74
CA GLN A 107 8.84 -7.32 2.48
C GLN A 107 8.65 -6.72 3.87
N LEU A 108 9.73 -6.44 4.60
CA LEU A 108 9.65 -5.79 5.92
C LEU A 108 9.03 -4.38 5.81
N ARG A 109 9.48 -3.58 4.85
CA ARG A 109 8.93 -2.24 4.60
C ARG A 109 7.46 -2.29 4.17
N ILE A 110 7.09 -3.25 3.34
CA ILE A 110 5.70 -3.48 2.93
C ILE A 110 4.85 -3.86 4.14
N LEU A 111 5.32 -4.74 5.02
CA LEU A 111 4.57 -5.13 6.23
C LEU A 111 4.32 -3.95 7.17
N GLU A 112 5.32 -3.10 7.39
CA GLU A 112 5.16 -1.87 8.18
C GLU A 112 4.14 -0.94 7.53
N TRP A 113 4.27 -0.70 6.23
CA TRP A 113 3.34 0.14 5.48
C TRP A 113 1.90 -0.41 5.48
N LEU A 114 1.71 -1.72 5.40
CA LEU A 114 0.40 -2.36 5.49
C LEU A 114 -0.23 -2.21 6.88
N ARG A 115 0.57 -2.27 7.96
CA ARG A 115 0.07 -1.99 9.32
C ARG A 115 -0.43 -0.55 9.43
N ASP A 116 0.31 0.39 8.86
CA ASP A 116 -0.10 1.80 8.82
C ASP A 116 -1.40 1.97 8.02
N GLN A 117 -1.56 1.29 6.87
CA GLN A 117 -2.81 1.38 6.11
C GLN A 117 -4.00 0.72 6.83
N ALA A 118 -3.78 -0.44 7.48
CA ALA A 118 -4.82 -1.14 8.23
C ALA A 118 -5.35 -0.30 9.41
N SER A 119 -4.49 0.53 10.03
CA SER A 119 -4.89 1.42 11.12
C SER A 119 -5.90 2.50 10.73
N ARG A 120 -6.12 2.73 9.42
CA ARG A 120 -7.14 3.66 8.90
C ARG A 120 -8.55 3.07 8.91
N ILE A 121 -8.69 1.76 9.14
CA ILE A 121 -9.97 1.08 9.22
C ILE A 121 -10.43 1.13 10.68
N PRO A 122 -11.57 1.78 11.00
CA PRO A 122 -12.10 1.77 12.36
C PRO A 122 -12.45 0.33 12.77
N ALA A 123 -12.18 0.00 14.04
CA ALA A 123 -12.47 -1.30 14.64
C ALA A 123 -13.98 -1.59 14.77
#